data_AF-A0A3A6P828-F1
#
_entry.id   AF-A0A3A6P828-F1
#
_cell.length_a   1.000
_cell.length_b   1.000
_cell.length_c   1.000
_cell.angle_alpha   90.00
_cell.angle_beta   90.00
_cell.angle_gamma   90.00
#
_symmetry.space_group_name_H-M   'P 1'
#
loop_
_entity.id
_entity.type
_entity.pdbx_description
1 polymer ?
#
loop_
_entity_poly.entity_id
_entity_poly.type
_entity_poly.pdbx_seq_one_letter_code
_entity_poly.pdbx_strand_id
1 'polypeptide(L)'
;MAKKKLVLSFPPRLIQEPVTYNLIRQYDLQVNILRATVHPRERGRMVVELQGSKKSLDQGLAYLEEQGVQVDTLVQEMRHYDERCVHCTACTAVCPTDALTVDSQTRELVFDASQCIMCESCIAACSYGAMESQF
;
A
#
# COMPACT_ATOMS: atom_id res chain seq x y z
N MET A 1 3.43 11.41 -16.76
CA MET A 1 3.01 11.72 -15.37
C MET A 1 3.61 10.67 -14.46
N ALA A 2 4.04 11.04 -13.25
CA ALA A 2 4.60 10.09 -12.30
C ALA A 2 3.49 9.45 -11.47
N LYS A 3 3.72 8.20 -11.04
CA LYS A 3 2.83 7.44 -10.16
C LYS A 3 3.57 7.04 -8.89
N LYS A 4 2.91 7.10 -7.73
CA LYS A 4 3.43 6.63 -6.45
C LYS A 4 2.37 5.88 -5.69
N LYS A 5 2.68 4.65 -5.27
CA LYS A 5 1.85 3.88 -4.36
C LYS A 5 2.30 4.11 -2.92
N LEU A 6 1.37 4.52 -2.07
CA LEU A 6 1.64 5.01 -0.73
C LEU A 6 0.59 4.48 0.26
N VAL A 7 0.98 4.41 1.52
CA VAL A 7 0.09 4.20 2.65
C VAL A 7 -0.06 5.51 3.38
N LEU A 8 -1.30 6.01 3.46
CA LEU A 8 -1.66 7.23 4.17
C LEU A 8 -2.32 6.85 5.50
N SER A 9 -1.71 7.26 6.61
CA SER A 9 -2.23 7.02 7.97
C SER A 9 -2.76 8.31 8.57
N PHE A 10 -4.08 8.41 8.66
CA PHE A 10 -4.84 9.56 9.15
C PHE A 10 -5.06 9.46 10.66
N PRO A 11 -4.68 10.48 11.45
CA PRO A 11 -5.06 10.54 12.87
C PRO A 11 -6.58 10.76 13.04
N PRO A 12 -7.16 10.44 14.22
CA PRO A 12 -8.61 10.46 14.40
C PRO A 12 -9.23 11.83 14.12
N ARG A 13 -8.51 12.92 14.42
CA ARG A 13 -8.97 14.30 14.16
C ARG A 13 -9.19 14.62 12.67
N LEU A 14 -8.58 13.88 11.75
CA LEU A 14 -8.66 14.13 10.31
C LEU A 14 -9.74 13.29 9.62
N ILE A 15 -10.43 12.39 10.32
CA ILE A 15 -11.45 11.49 9.71
C ILE A 15 -12.61 12.29 9.09
N GLN A 16 -12.94 13.45 9.65
CA GLN A 16 -14.01 14.32 9.15
C GLN A 16 -13.51 15.41 8.19
N GLU A 17 -12.21 15.46 7.92
CA GLU A 17 -11.60 16.49 7.07
C GLU A 17 -11.50 16.02 5.61
N PRO A 18 -11.76 16.88 4.61
CA PRO A 18 -11.75 16.53 3.20
C PRO A 18 -10.33 16.47 2.60
N VAL A 19 -9.39 15.79 3.28
CA VAL A 19 -7.96 15.77 2.92
C VAL A 19 -7.74 15.24 1.50
N THR A 20 -8.36 14.10 1.16
CA THR A 20 -8.24 13.49 -0.17
C THR A 20 -8.87 14.32 -1.28
N TYR A 21 -9.97 15.01 -0.98
CA TYR A 21 -10.59 15.96 -1.92
C TYR A 21 -9.65 17.15 -2.20
N ASN A 22 -8.96 17.66 -1.18
CA ASN A 22 -8.02 18.76 -1.34
C ASN A 22 -6.79 18.36 -2.18
N LEU A 23 -6.29 17.11 -2.05
CA LEU A 23 -5.26 16.58 -2.95
C LEU A 23 -5.66 16.70 -4.43
N ILE A 24 -6.91 16.35 -4.74
CA ILE A 24 -7.42 16.38 -6.11
C ILE A 24 -7.59 17.83 -6.57
N ARG A 25 -8.26 18.67 -5.78
CA ARG A 25 -8.70 19.99 -6.21
C ARG A 25 -7.62 21.06 -6.19
N GLN A 26 -6.71 21.00 -5.22
CA GLN A 26 -5.72 22.05 -5.01
C GLN A 26 -4.37 21.69 -5.62
N TYR A 27 -4.06 20.39 -5.71
CA TYR A 27 -2.75 19.91 -6.17
C TYR A 27 -2.82 19.15 -7.50
N ASP A 28 -4.01 19.03 -8.10
CA ASP A 28 -4.23 18.35 -9.39
C ASP A 28 -3.70 16.91 -9.38
N LEU A 29 -3.97 16.20 -8.28
CA LEU A 29 -3.58 14.80 -8.13
C LEU A 29 -4.76 13.87 -8.40
N GLN A 30 -4.55 12.87 -9.24
CA GLN A 30 -5.45 11.74 -9.30
C GLN A 30 -5.16 10.81 -8.13
N VAL A 31 -6.20 10.49 -7.35
CA VAL A 31 -6.13 9.56 -6.22
C VAL A 31 -6.89 8.30 -6.61
N ASN A 32 -6.20 7.17 -6.68
CA ASN A 32 -6.82 5.86 -6.85
C ASN A 32 -6.69 5.06 -5.54
N ILE A 33 -7.81 4.66 -4.95
CA ILE A 33 -7.84 3.94 -3.66
C ILE A 33 -7.74 2.44 -3.95
N LEU A 34 -6.71 1.80 -3.39
CA LEU A 34 -6.47 0.37 -3.54
C LEU A 34 -7.05 -0.42 -2.35
N ARG A 35 -6.93 0.14 -1.14
CA ARG A 35 -7.53 -0.39 0.11
C ARG A 35 -7.71 0.76 1.09
N ALA A 36 -8.78 0.73 1.88
CA ALA A 36 -9.02 1.72 2.92
C ALA A 36 -9.69 1.07 4.13
N THR A 37 -9.22 1.43 5.31
CA THR A 37 -9.82 1.05 6.59
C THR A 37 -9.97 2.31 7.44
N VAL A 38 -11.16 2.52 8.01
CA VAL A 38 -11.45 3.69 8.85
C VAL A 38 -11.99 3.21 10.19
N HIS A 39 -11.24 3.45 11.25
CA HIS A 39 -11.65 3.19 12.63
C HIS A 39 -11.89 4.53 13.35
N PRO A 40 -13.15 4.91 13.65
CA PRO A 40 -13.52 6.26 14.11
C PRO A 40 -12.80 6.79 15.37
N ARG A 41 -12.24 5.92 16.21
CA ARG A 41 -11.55 6.29 17.47
C ARG A 41 -10.05 6.08 17.42
N GLU A 42 -9.53 5.57 16.31
CA GLU A 42 -8.13 5.20 16.16
C GLU A 42 -7.57 5.93 14.93
N ARG A 43 -7.01 5.21 13.96
CA ARG A 43 -6.45 5.78 12.74
C ARG A 43 -7.26 5.33 11.54
N GLY A 44 -7.34 6.18 10.53
CA GLY A 44 -7.68 5.74 9.18
C GLY A 44 -6.40 5.32 8.47
N ARG A 45 -6.39 4.17 7.79
CA ARG A 45 -5.27 3.80 6.91
C ARG A 45 -5.79 3.60 5.50
N MET A 46 -5.10 4.18 4.53
CA MET A 46 -5.51 4.14 3.13
C MET A 46 -4.30 3.85 2.23
N VAL A 47 -4.36 2.76 1.50
CA VAL A 47 -3.42 2.41 0.45
C VAL A 47 -3.91 3.05 -0.84
N VAL A 48 -3.11 3.94 -1.41
CA VAL A 48 -3.47 4.70 -2.61
C VAL A 48 -2.37 4.66 -3.67
N GLU A 49 -2.77 4.77 -4.93
CA GLU A 49 -1.89 5.22 -6.01
C GLU A 49 -2.20 6.70 -6.28
N LEU A 50 -1.20 7.56 -6.08
CA LEU A 50 -1.23 8.96 -6.47
C LEU A 50 -0.57 9.13 -7.83
N GLN A 51 -1.23 9.85 -8.73
CA GLN A 51 -0.72 10.17 -10.06
C GLN A 51 -0.79 11.67 -10.32
N GLY A 52 0.29 12.23 -10.86
CA GLY A 52 0.35 13.65 -11.22
C GLY A 52 1.68 14.07 -11.83
N SER A 53 1.87 15.37 -12.00
CA SER A 53 3.19 15.93 -12.32
C SER A 53 4.13 15.76 -11.12
N LYS A 54 5.46 15.80 -11.33
CA LYS A 54 6.42 15.74 -10.22
C LYS A 54 6.17 16.87 -9.20
N LYS A 55 5.95 18.09 -9.70
CA LYS A 55 5.64 19.26 -8.88
C LYS A 55 4.34 19.06 -8.08
N SER A 56 3.28 18.57 -8.71
CA SER A 56 1.99 18.27 -8.05
C SER A 56 2.15 17.24 -6.93
N LEU A 57 2.92 16.17 -7.18
CA LEU A 57 3.20 15.15 -6.18
C LEU A 57 3.97 15.72 -5.00
N ASP A 58 5.05 16.46 -5.26
CA ASP A 58 5.87 17.05 -4.20
C ASP A 58 5.04 18.01 -3.33
N GLN A 59 4.18 18.85 -3.95
CA GLN A 59 3.29 19.77 -3.23
C GLN A 59 2.19 19.04 -2.44
N GLY A 60 1.57 18.01 -3.02
CA GLY A 60 0.52 17.24 -2.34
C GLY A 60 1.06 16.39 -1.18
N LEU A 61 2.28 15.87 -1.29
CA LEU A 61 2.95 15.15 -0.20
C LEU A 61 3.30 16.10 0.96
N ALA A 62 3.82 17.30 0.66
CA ALA A 62 4.07 18.31 1.68
C ALA A 62 2.78 18.72 2.42
N TYR A 63 1.67 18.84 1.69
CA TYR A 63 0.35 19.09 2.29
C TYR A 63 -0.10 17.98 3.24
N LEU A 64 0.07 16.72 2.85
CA LEU A 64 -0.26 15.58 3.72
C LEU A 64 0.52 15.62 5.03
N GLU A 65 1.82 15.86 4.94
CA GLU A 65 2.69 16.01 6.11
C GLU A 65 2.27 17.19 7.00
N GLU A 66 1.96 18.35 6.42
CA GLU A 66 1.47 19.55 7.13
C GLU A 66 0.16 19.27 7.87
N GLN A 67 -0.76 18.53 7.27
CA GLN A 67 -2.01 18.11 7.92
C GLN A 67 -1.78 17.08 9.04
N GLY A 68 -0.59 16.48 9.12
CA GLY A 68 -0.24 15.42 10.06
C GLY A 68 -0.68 14.03 9.61
N VAL A 69 -0.89 13.83 8.31
CA VAL A 69 -1.06 12.49 7.72
C VAL A 69 0.33 11.88 7.58
N GLN A 70 0.53 10.71 8.18
CA GLN A 70 1.76 9.95 7.99
C GLN A 70 1.72 9.27 6.62
N VAL A 71 2.82 9.37 5.87
CA VAL A 71 2.95 8.83 4.52
C VAL A 71 4.07 7.82 4.49
N ASP A 72 3.73 6.55 4.25
CA ASP A 72 4.67 5.44 4.16
C ASP A 72 4.64 4.81 2.76
N THR A 73 5.68 4.06 2.40
CA THR A 73 5.73 3.30 1.14
C THR A 73 5.18 1.89 1.33
N LEU A 74 4.61 1.29 0.28
CA LEU A 74 4.11 -0.10 0.32
C LEU A 74 5.16 -1.12 0.80
N VAL A 75 6.42 -0.92 0.41
CA VAL A 75 7.54 -1.81 0.78
C VAL A 75 7.79 -1.82 2.29
N GLN A 76 7.51 -0.73 3.00
CA GLN A 76 7.70 -0.67 4.45
C GLN A 76 6.65 -1.49 5.20
N GLU A 77 5.47 -1.64 4.62
CA GLU A 77 4.26 -2.13 5.29
C GLU A 77 3.92 -3.60 4.96
N MET A 78 4.43 -4.15 3.86
CA MET A 78 4.27 -5.56 3.48
C MET A 78 5.63 -6.20 3.25
N ARG A 79 5.93 -7.29 3.97
CA ARG A 79 7.22 -7.98 3.88
C ARG A 79 7.06 -9.45 3.52
N HIS A 80 7.98 -9.91 2.67
CA HIS A 80 8.24 -11.31 2.39
C HIS A 80 9.58 -11.68 3.05
N TYR A 81 9.54 -12.68 3.92
CA TYR A 81 10.71 -13.20 4.64
C TYR A 81 11.22 -14.45 3.91
N ASP A 82 12.20 -14.25 3.02
CA ASP A 82 12.77 -15.33 2.20
C ASP A 82 13.27 -16.50 3.07
N GLU A 83 13.83 -16.21 4.24
CA GLU A 83 14.36 -17.22 5.17
C GLU A 83 13.29 -18.14 5.78
N ARG A 84 12.01 -17.75 5.73
CA ARG A 84 10.87 -18.57 6.19
C ARG A 84 10.11 -19.19 5.03
N CYS A 85 10.34 -18.71 3.81
CA CYS A 85 9.60 -19.13 2.64
C CYS A 85 10.13 -20.47 2.13
N VAL A 86 9.26 -21.47 2.08
CA VAL A 86 9.58 -22.78 1.49
C VAL A 86 9.14 -22.91 0.03
N HIS A 87 8.79 -21.77 -0.61
CA HIS A 87 8.30 -21.70 -1.99
C HIS A 87 7.14 -22.66 -2.32
N CYS A 88 6.24 -22.91 -1.37
CA CYS A 88 5.06 -23.78 -1.60
C CYS A 88 4.01 -23.18 -2.57
N THR A 89 4.16 -21.91 -2.93
CA THR A 89 3.31 -21.16 -3.88
C THR A 89 1.83 -20.97 -3.48
N ALA A 90 1.40 -21.38 -2.28
CA ALA A 90 0.01 -21.21 -1.84
C ALA A 90 -0.49 -19.76 -1.91
N CYS A 91 0.39 -18.80 -1.68
CA CYS A 91 0.07 -17.38 -1.71
C CYS A 91 -0.18 -16.82 -3.12
N THR A 92 0.31 -17.47 -4.19
CA THR A 92 0.09 -17.01 -5.57
C THR A 92 -1.37 -17.21 -5.98
N ALA A 93 -1.99 -18.31 -5.57
CA ALA A 93 -3.38 -18.64 -5.87
C ALA A 93 -4.39 -17.66 -5.26
N VAL A 94 -4.03 -16.97 -4.17
CA VAL A 94 -4.89 -16.00 -3.48
C VAL A 94 -4.53 -14.54 -3.78
N CYS A 95 -3.47 -14.30 -4.56
CA CYS A 95 -3.02 -12.95 -4.87
C CYS A 95 -3.89 -12.36 -6.00
N PRO A 96 -4.71 -11.33 -5.75
CA PRO A 96 -5.63 -10.81 -6.76
C PRO A 96 -4.97 -9.89 -7.79
N THR A 97 -3.69 -9.55 -7.60
CA THR A 97 -2.97 -8.58 -8.44
C THR A 97 -1.67 -9.13 -9.02
N ASP A 98 -1.45 -10.44 -8.90
CA ASP A 98 -0.22 -11.11 -9.37
C ASP A 98 1.08 -10.52 -8.78
N ALA A 99 0.99 -9.87 -7.62
CA ALA A 99 2.16 -9.42 -6.87
C ALA A 99 3.01 -10.59 -6.35
N LEU A 100 2.46 -11.79 -6.29
CA LEU A 100 3.13 -13.02 -5.89
C LEU A 100 3.07 -14.00 -7.06
N THR A 101 4.22 -14.28 -7.66
CA THR A 101 4.35 -15.16 -8.83
C THR A 101 5.43 -16.21 -8.60
N VAL A 102 5.58 -17.13 -9.56
CA VAL A 102 6.62 -18.17 -9.52
C VAL A 102 7.60 -17.88 -10.65
N ASP A 103 8.89 -17.81 -10.33
CA ASP A 103 9.93 -17.72 -11.35
C ASP A 103 9.94 -19.01 -12.19
N SER A 104 9.86 -18.86 -13.50
CA SER A 104 9.75 -20.00 -14.43
C SER A 104 11.00 -20.89 -14.47
N GLN A 105 12.17 -20.37 -14.11
CA GLN A 105 13.45 -21.06 -14.16
C GLN A 105 13.81 -21.68 -12.81
N THR A 106 13.76 -20.89 -11.74
CA THR A 106 14.14 -21.33 -10.38
C THR A 106 13.00 -22.05 -9.67
N ARG A 107 11.75 -21.82 -10.09
CA ARG A 107 10.52 -22.27 -9.41
C ARG A 107 10.36 -21.68 -8.02
N GLU A 108 11.05 -20.58 -7.73
CA GLU A 108 10.96 -19.85 -6.47
C GLU A 108 9.82 -18.83 -6.53
N LEU A 109 9.33 -18.48 -5.34
CA LEU A 109 8.33 -17.43 -5.18
C LEU A 109 8.98 -16.06 -5.42
N VAL A 110 8.36 -15.23 -6.24
CA VAL A 110 8.76 -13.84 -6.48
C VAL A 110 7.68 -12.91 -5.93
N PHE A 111 8.08 -11.96 -5.07
CA PHE A 111 7.20 -10.93 -4.54
C PHE A 111 7.53 -9.56 -5.17
N ASP A 112 6.61 -9.04 -5.99
CA ASP A 112 6.65 -7.69 -6.53
C ASP A 112 5.80 -6.75 -5.66
N ALA A 113 6.47 -6.08 -4.71
CA ALA A 113 5.83 -5.10 -3.83
C ALA A 113 5.17 -3.93 -4.58
N SER A 114 5.58 -3.64 -5.82
CA SER A 114 4.99 -2.57 -6.62
C SER A 114 3.58 -2.92 -7.10
N GLN A 115 3.22 -4.20 -7.19
CA GLN A 115 1.89 -4.68 -7.58
C GLN A 115 1.00 -5.00 -6.38
N CYS A 116 1.58 -5.08 -5.19
CA CYS A 116 0.84 -5.37 -3.96
C CYS A 116 -0.18 -4.26 -3.66
N ILE A 117 -1.42 -4.67 -3.36
CA ILE A 117 -2.49 -3.77 -2.89
C ILE A 117 -2.77 -3.94 -1.39
N MET A 118 -1.92 -4.71 -0.69
CA MET A 118 -2.06 -4.99 0.74
C MET A 118 -3.42 -5.60 1.10
N CYS A 119 -3.90 -6.54 0.28
CA CYS A 119 -5.15 -7.26 0.58
C CYS A 119 -5.03 -8.23 1.76
N GLU A 120 -3.80 -8.55 2.18
CA GLU A 120 -3.44 -9.47 3.29
C GLU A 120 -3.87 -10.93 3.09
N SER A 121 -4.49 -11.29 1.97
CA SER A 121 -4.90 -12.68 1.69
C SER A 121 -3.74 -13.66 1.70
N CYS A 122 -2.55 -13.22 1.28
CA CYS A 122 -1.33 -14.02 1.32
C CYS A 122 -0.84 -14.33 2.74
N ILE A 123 -1.14 -13.48 3.73
CA ILE A 123 -0.78 -13.71 5.14
C ILE A 123 -1.58 -14.89 5.67
N ALA A 124 -2.90 -14.87 5.47
CA ALA A 124 -3.78 -15.95 5.89
C ALA A 124 -3.46 -17.29 5.19
N ALA A 125 -3.02 -17.24 3.93
CA ALA A 125 -2.62 -18.43 3.18
C ALA A 125 -1.25 -18.99 3.59
N CYS A 126 -0.37 -18.19 4.22
CA CYS A 126 0.99 -18.61 4.51
C CYS A 126 1.09 -19.35 5.85
N SER A 127 1.08 -20.69 5.81
CA SER A 127 1.25 -21.52 7.01
C SER A 127 2.63 -21.40 7.68
N TYR A 128 3.62 -20.80 7.00
CA TYR A 128 4.99 -20.64 7.49
C TYR A 128 5.27 -19.24 8.05
N GLY A 129 4.30 -18.32 8.00
CA GLY A 129 4.51 -16.94 8.47
C GLY A 129 5.61 -16.19 7.71
N ALA A 130 5.76 -16.48 6.41
CA ALA A 130 6.73 -15.82 5.52
C ALA A 130 6.19 -14.50 4.93
N MET A 131 4.89 -14.24 5.05
CA MET A 131 4.25 -12.97 4.66
C MET A 131 3.74 -12.27 5.91
N GLU A 132 4.15 -11.02 6.14
CA GLU A 132 3.65 -10.21 7.25
C GLU A 132 3.33 -8.79 6.80
N SER A 133 2.38 -8.17 7.49
CA SER A 133 2.08 -6.75 7.32
C SER A 133 2.23 -6.00 8.63
N GLN A 134 2.71 -4.76 8.53
CA GLN A 134 2.72 -3.78 9.63
C GLN A 134 1.47 -2.87 9.60
N PHE A 135 0.45 -3.28 8.81
CA PHE A 135 -0.81 -2.56 8.60
C PHE A 135 -1.75 -2.56 9.82
#